data_AF-A0A9P8M2F2-F1
#
_entry.id   AF-A0A9P8M2F2-F1
#
_cell.length_a   1.000
_cell.length_b   1.000
_cell.length_c   1.000
_cell.angle_alpha   90.00
_cell.angle_beta   90.00
_cell.angle_gamma   90.00
#
_symmetry.space_group_name_H-M   'P 1'
#
loop_
_entity.id
_entity.type
_entity.pdbx_description
1 polymer ?
#
loop_
_entity_poly.entity_id
_entity_poly.type
_entity_poly.pdbx_seq_one_letter_code
_entity_poly.pdbx_strand_id
1 'polypeptide(L)'
;MLALSLLLSATAGVNAMLGSDIKAVTISSTTYFCPNDCTFGRGFFQRVGHFCLDNEIVSLSDGGSEEFYACNGTAPEGWQVQPNDGLAPECDLETSTPNDPIECYSDRAPGEGKIVPWSELEKILESAS
;
A
#
# COMPACT_ATOMS: atom_id res chain seq x y z
N MET A 1 -40.13 9.28 25.59
CA MET A 1 -38.90 9.84 26.19
C MET A 1 -37.78 8.84 25.95
N LEU A 2 -36.72 9.32 25.29
CA LEU A 2 -35.36 8.77 25.15
C LEU A 2 -35.23 7.37 24.52
N ALA A 3 -35.11 7.42 23.19
CA ALA A 3 -34.36 6.46 22.40
C ALA A 3 -32.94 6.28 22.98
N LEU A 4 -32.53 5.04 23.20
CA LEU A 4 -31.13 4.70 23.37
C LEU A 4 -30.82 3.58 22.38
N SER A 5 -30.85 3.96 21.10
CA SER A 5 -30.21 3.21 20.03
C SER A 5 -28.72 3.19 20.35
N LEU A 6 -28.25 2.12 20.98
CA LEU A 6 -26.85 1.75 20.99
C LEU A 6 -26.47 1.39 19.56
N LEU A 7 -26.25 2.42 18.75
CA LEU A 7 -25.32 2.34 17.62
C LEU A 7 -23.97 2.07 18.27
N LEU A 8 -23.65 0.79 18.45
CA LEU A 8 -22.25 0.40 18.47
C LEU A 8 -21.73 0.79 17.09
N SER A 9 -21.10 1.95 17.05
CA SER A 9 -20.16 2.33 16.02
C SER A 9 -19.34 1.10 15.68
N ALA A 10 -19.49 0.60 14.45
CA ALA A 10 -18.48 -0.28 13.89
C ALA A 10 -17.19 0.53 13.96
N THR A 11 -16.29 0.17 14.87
CA THR A 11 -14.89 0.53 14.74
C THR A 11 -14.43 -0.20 13.49
N ALA A 12 -14.50 0.48 12.34
CA ALA A 12 -13.79 0.05 11.16
C ALA A 12 -12.31 -0.08 11.54
N GLY A 13 -11.68 -1.15 11.07
CA GLY A 13 -10.56 -1.83 11.72
C GLY A 13 -9.36 -0.96 12.09
N VAL A 14 -8.87 -1.19 13.30
CA VAL A 14 -7.49 -0.91 13.70
C VAL A 14 -6.56 -1.89 12.98
N ASN A 15 -6.24 -1.64 11.70
CA ASN A 15 -5.11 -2.19 10.92
C ASN A 15 -5.38 -1.93 9.43
N ALA A 16 -4.96 -0.77 8.91
CA ALA A 16 -5.27 -0.38 7.54
C ALA A 16 -4.33 -0.99 6.49
N MET A 17 -3.77 -2.16 6.80
CA MET A 17 -2.84 -2.89 5.95
C MET A 17 -3.49 -4.19 5.49
N LEU A 18 -3.56 -4.40 4.18
CA LEU A 18 -4.17 -5.58 3.57
C LEU A 18 -3.18 -6.72 3.38
N GLY A 19 -1.88 -6.42 3.37
CA GLY A 19 -0.82 -7.41 3.42
C GLY A 19 0.56 -6.81 3.26
N SER A 20 1.58 -7.67 3.37
CA SER A 20 3.01 -7.36 3.35
C SER A 20 3.75 -8.13 2.25
N ASP A 21 5.06 -7.87 2.17
CA ASP A 21 6.02 -8.66 1.39
C ASP A 21 5.84 -8.61 -0.13
N ILE A 22 5.19 -7.59 -0.71
CA ILE A 22 5.04 -7.51 -2.18
C ILE A 22 6.31 -6.95 -2.80
N LYS A 23 7.18 -7.77 -3.40
CA LYS A 23 8.39 -7.29 -4.10
C LYS A 23 8.04 -6.58 -5.41
N ALA A 24 7.11 -7.14 -6.17
CA ALA A 24 6.67 -6.62 -7.46
C ALA A 24 5.25 -7.09 -7.73
N VAL A 25 4.53 -6.34 -8.57
CA VAL A 25 3.20 -6.72 -9.02
C VAL A 25 3.20 -6.95 -10.51
N THR A 26 2.81 -8.15 -10.96
CA THR A 26 2.72 -8.46 -12.39
C THR A 26 1.34 -8.17 -12.94
N ILE A 27 1.28 -7.37 -14.00
CA ILE A 27 0.04 -7.05 -14.72
C ILE A 27 -0.18 -8.06 -15.86
N SER A 28 0.91 -8.45 -16.52
CA SER A 28 0.92 -9.41 -17.63
C SER A 28 2.21 -10.24 -17.60
N SER A 29 2.45 -11.05 -18.63
CA SER A 29 3.71 -11.81 -18.77
C SER A 29 4.95 -10.94 -18.96
N THR A 30 4.79 -9.69 -19.39
CA THR A 30 5.90 -8.77 -19.73
C THR A 30 5.73 -7.40 -19.10
N THR A 31 4.73 -7.20 -18.25
CA THR A 31 4.43 -5.91 -17.63
C THR A 31 4.28 -6.08 -16.14
N TYR A 32 4.98 -5.26 -15.37
CA TYR A 32 4.94 -5.25 -13.92
C TYR A 32 5.13 -3.83 -13.39
N PHE A 33 4.97 -3.63 -12.10
CA PHE A 33 5.45 -2.42 -11.41
C PHE A 33 6.15 -2.79 -10.11
N CYS A 34 7.05 -1.91 -9.69
CA CYS A 34 7.72 -1.99 -8.40
C CYS A 34 6.98 -1.12 -7.37
N PRO A 35 6.65 -1.65 -6.19
CA PRO A 35 6.14 -0.84 -5.09
C PRO A 35 7.14 0.24 -4.70
N ASN A 36 6.75 1.49 -4.89
CA ASN A 36 7.59 2.65 -4.60
C ASN A 36 6.73 3.84 -4.16
N ASP A 37 5.95 3.61 -3.09
CA ASP A 37 5.03 4.59 -2.49
C ASP A 37 4.09 5.19 -3.55
N CYS A 38 3.44 4.29 -4.30
CA CYS A 38 2.64 4.62 -5.48
C CYS A 38 1.26 3.94 -5.44
N THR A 39 0.33 4.42 -6.27
CA THR A 39 -1.03 3.90 -6.42
C THR A 39 -1.21 3.16 -7.73
N PHE A 40 -1.98 2.07 -7.70
CA PHE A 40 -2.43 1.37 -8.90
C PHE A 40 -3.83 0.79 -8.66
N GLY A 41 -4.77 1.12 -9.54
CA GLY A 41 -6.19 0.84 -9.29
C GLY A 41 -6.66 1.56 -8.01
N ARG A 42 -7.17 0.79 -7.04
CA ARG A 42 -7.55 1.28 -5.70
C ARG A 42 -6.54 0.94 -4.62
N GLY A 43 -5.37 0.43 -5.00
CA GLY A 43 -4.33 0.02 -4.07
C GLY A 43 -3.23 1.06 -3.94
N PHE A 44 -2.72 1.23 -2.73
CA PHE A 44 -1.45 1.91 -2.46
C PHE A 44 -0.38 0.89 -2.10
N PHE A 45 0.81 1.03 -2.68
CA PHE A 45 1.91 0.07 -2.62
C PHE A 45 3.15 0.73 -2.05
N GLN A 46 3.46 0.44 -0.78
CA GLN A 46 4.62 0.99 -0.11
C GLN A 46 5.91 0.37 -0.62
N ARG A 47 6.97 1.17 -0.63
CA ARG A 47 8.33 0.72 -0.92
C ARG A 47 8.75 -0.45 -0.02
N VAL A 48 8.35 -0.45 1.25
CA VAL A 48 8.60 -1.56 2.20
C VAL A 48 7.74 -2.81 1.99
N GLY A 49 6.81 -2.81 1.02
CA GLY A 49 6.08 -4.01 0.58
C GLY A 49 4.73 -4.23 1.20
N HIS A 50 4.32 -3.28 2.03
CA HIS A 50 2.96 -3.21 2.50
C HIS A 50 2.05 -2.68 1.40
N PHE A 51 0.78 -3.05 1.47
CA PHE A 51 -0.23 -2.43 0.63
C PHE A 51 -1.56 -2.30 1.38
N CYS A 52 -2.37 -1.37 0.90
CA CYS A 52 -3.67 -1.02 1.45
C CYS A 52 -4.55 -0.39 0.38
N LEU A 53 -5.78 -0.02 0.75
CA LEU A 53 -6.63 0.81 -0.11
C LEU A 53 -6.04 2.22 -0.22
N ASP A 54 -6.27 2.87 -1.36
CA ASP A 54 -5.88 4.25 -1.64
C ASP A 54 -6.50 5.28 -0.68
N ASN A 55 -7.69 5.01 -0.14
CA ASN A 55 -8.32 5.85 0.87
C ASN A 55 -7.77 5.64 2.31
N GLU A 56 -6.88 4.68 2.50
CA GLU A 56 -6.21 4.38 3.78
C GLU A 56 -4.77 4.93 3.82
N ILE A 57 -4.39 5.75 2.84
CA ILE A 57 -3.09 6.40 2.81
C ILE A 57 -3.03 7.49 3.87
N VAL A 58 -1.92 7.52 4.61
CA VAL A 58 -1.55 8.58 5.54
C VAL A 58 -0.19 9.15 5.15
N SER A 59 0.08 10.37 5.60
CA SER A 59 1.40 10.98 5.51
C SER A 59 2.09 10.84 6.86
N LEU A 60 3.33 10.36 6.84
CA LEU A 60 4.18 10.21 8.02
C LEU A 60 5.22 11.34 8.03
N SER A 61 5.35 12.02 9.16
CA SER A 61 6.41 13.00 9.42
C SER A 61 7.13 12.62 10.72
N ASP A 62 8.45 12.71 10.73
CA ASP A 62 9.26 12.55 11.95
C ASP A 62 9.39 13.87 12.75
N GLY A 63 8.65 14.92 12.35
CA GLY A 63 8.79 16.28 12.87
C GLY A 63 9.76 17.15 12.06
N GLY A 64 10.39 16.60 11.01
CA GLY A 64 11.13 17.31 9.98
C GLY A 64 10.27 17.78 8.80
N SER A 65 10.92 18.15 7.69
CA SER A 65 10.26 18.59 6.45
C SER A 65 9.95 17.48 5.45
N GLU A 66 10.42 16.26 5.70
CA GLU A 66 10.16 15.11 4.83
C GLU A 66 8.87 14.42 5.26
N GLU A 67 7.95 14.25 4.31
CA GLU A 67 6.70 13.53 4.49
C GLU A 67 6.71 12.29 3.59
N PHE A 68 6.39 11.13 4.16
CA PHE A 68 6.35 9.86 3.44
C PHE A 68 4.93 9.31 3.42
N TYR A 69 4.52 8.69 2.32
CA TYR A 69 3.23 8.02 2.25
C TYR A 69 3.30 6.64 2.91
N ALA A 70 2.25 6.32 3.67
CA ALA A 70 2.13 5.02 4.30
C ALA A 70 0.70 4.50 4.37
N CYS A 71 0.56 3.18 4.54
CA CYS A 71 -0.70 2.62 4.95
C CYS A 71 -0.97 2.99 6.41
N ASN A 72 -2.20 3.37 6.72
CA ASN A 72 -2.54 3.74 8.08
C ASN A 72 -2.25 2.57 9.07
N GLY A 73 -1.59 2.91 10.17
CA GLY A 73 -1.13 1.92 11.17
C GLY A 73 0.23 1.27 10.88
N THR A 74 0.93 1.60 9.80
CA THR A 74 2.31 1.12 9.55
C THR A 74 3.40 2.12 9.94
N ALA A 75 3.03 3.19 10.65
CA ALA A 75 3.98 4.22 11.08
C ALA A 75 5.01 3.65 12.08
N PRO A 76 6.31 3.93 11.93
CA PRO A 76 7.29 3.60 12.96
C PRO A 76 7.01 4.36 14.26
N GLU A 77 7.48 3.81 15.38
CA GLU A 77 7.32 4.46 16.68
C GLU A 77 7.97 5.86 16.68
N GLY A 78 7.26 6.85 17.22
CA GLY A 78 7.72 8.24 17.28
C GLY A 78 7.36 9.11 16.08
N TRP A 79 6.88 8.53 14.98
CA TRP A 79 6.43 9.28 13.81
C TRP A 79 5.02 9.83 14.01
N GLN A 80 4.79 11.03 13.49
CA GLN A 80 3.48 11.68 13.44
C GLN A 80 2.72 11.18 12.21
N VAL A 81 1.48 10.74 12.43
CA VAL A 81 0.57 10.33 11.37
C VAL A 81 -0.38 11.48 11.07
N GLN A 82 -0.44 11.89 9.81
CA GLN A 82 -1.32 12.93 9.33
C GLN A 82 -2.27 12.35 8.27
N PRO A 83 -3.54 12.82 8.22
CA PRO A 83 -4.38 12.56 7.07
C PRO A 83 -3.64 12.97 5.80
N ASN A 84 -3.66 12.10 4.80
CA ASN A 84 -3.09 12.44 3.53
C ASN A 84 -4.12 13.24 2.70
N ASP A 85 -3.86 14.54 2.49
CA ASP A 85 -4.65 15.40 1.61
C ASP A 85 -4.20 15.31 0.14
N GLY A 86 -3.10 14.59 -0.14
CA GLY A 86 -2.50 14.41 -1.46
C GLY A 86 -2.83 13.06 -2.10
N LEU A 87 -2.73 12.99 -3.43
CA LEU A 87 -2.74 11.71 -4.14
C LEU A 87 -1.28 11.23 -4.22
N ALA A 88 -0.99 10.07 -3.63
CA ALA A 88 0.28 9.40 -3.92
C ALA A 88 0.39 9.15 -5.44
N PRO A 89 1.60 9.22 -6.02
CA PRO A 89 1.79 9.12 -7.46
C PRO A 89 1.29 7.77 -8.01
N GLU A 90 0.94 7.71 -9.30
CA GLU A 90 0.62 6.44 -9.96
C GLU A 90 1.89 5.58 -10.11
N CYS A 91 1.77 4.26 -10.00
CA CYS A 91 2.90 3.35 -10.17
C CYS A 91 3.40 3.32 -11.62
N ASP A 92 4.71 3.46 -11.79
CA ASP A 92 5.35 3.31 -13.10
C ASP A 92 5.28 1.86 -13.58
N LEU A 93 4.72 1.67 -14.78
CA LEU A 93 4.69 0.36 -15.43
C LEU A 93 6.00 0.11 -16.16
N GLU A 94 6.65 -0.99 -15.79
CA GLU A 94 7.88 -1.47 -16.40
C GLU A 94 7.60 -2.67 -17.30
N THR A 95 8.46 -2.86 -18.31
CA THR A 95 8.40 -4.01 -19.19
C THR A 95 9.63 -4.89 -19.04
N SER A 96 9.43 -6.19 -18.76
CA SER A 96 10.52 -7.17 -18.72
C SER A 96 10.72 -7.84 -20.07
N THR A 97 11.97 -8.16 -20.39
CA THR A 97 12.28 -9.12 -21.45
C THR A 97 11.98 -10.55 -20.96
N PRO A 98 11.59 -11.47 -21.86
CA PRO A 98 11.36 -12.85 -21.49
C PRO A 98 12.62 -13.47 -20.85
N ASN A 99 12.44 -14.08 -19.67
CA ASN A 99 13.48 -14.70 -18.84
C ASN A 99 14.40 -13.75 -18.06
N ASP A 100 14.18 -12.44 -18.13
CA ASP A 100 14.90 -11.49 -17.28
C ASP A 100 14.22 -11.45 -15.89
N PRO A 101 14.98 -11.55 -14.79
CA PRO A 101 14.40 -11.51 -13.46
C PRO A 101 13.82 -10.11 -13.19
N ILE A 102 12.65 -10.06 -12.56
CA ILE A 102 12.10 -8.77 -12.09
C ILE A 102 12.95 -8.27 -10.91
N GLU A 103 13.57 -7.11 -11.09
CA GLU A 103 14.43 -6.46 -10.11
C GLU A 103 13.82 -5.14 -9.63
N CYS A 104 13.11 -5.21 -8.50
CA CYS A 104 12.64 -4.01 -7.81
C CYS A 104 13.61 -3.64 -6.70
N TYR A 105 14.22 -2.46 -6.81
CA TYR A 105 15.00 -1.86 -5.74
C TYR A 105 14.03 -1.20 -4.76
N SER A 106 13.95 -1.72 -3.55
CA SER A 106 13.11 -1.18 -2.49
C SER A 106 13.90 -1.08 -1.19
N ASP A 107 13.35 -0.41 -0.18
CA ASP A 107 13.92 -0.27 1.18
C ASP A 107 13.89 -1.59 1.98
N ARG A 108 13.98 -2.71 1.29
CA ARG A 108 13.96 -4.06 1.84
C ARG A 108 15.31 -4.72 1.62
N ALA A 109 15.59 -5.77 2.39
CA ALA A 109 16.78 -6.54 2.16
C ALA A 109 16.76 -7.15 0.72
N PRO A 110 17.89 -7.18 0.02
CA PRO A 110 17.97 -7.73 -1.33
C PRO A 110 17.45 -9.18 -1.39
N GLY A 111 16.53 -9.46 -2.30
CA GLY A 111 15.98 -10.81 -2.51
C GLY A 111 14.75 -11.17 -1.67
N GLU A 112 14.26 -10.26 -0.83
CA GLU A 112 13.06 -10.48 -0.02
C GLU A 112 11.77 -10.06 -0.74
N GLY A 113 10.67 -10.76 -0.43
CA GLY A 113 9.33 -10.48 -0.94
C GLY A 113 8.87 -11.34 -2.12
N LYS A 114 7.57 -11.32 -2.36
CA LYS A 114 6.81 -12.10 -3.34
C LYS A 114 6.52 -11.25 -4.57
N ILE A 115 6.62 -11.87 -5.74
CA ILE A 115 6.06 -11.31 -6.97
C ILE A 115 4.61 -11.79 -7.03
N VAL A 116 3.66 -10.86 -7.05
CA VAL A 116 2.22 -11.16 -6.93
C VAL A 116 1.48 -10.69 -8.18
N PRO A 117 0.59 -11.48 -8.78
CA PRO A 117 -0.21 -11.03 -9.91
C PRO A 117 -1.27 -10.01 -9.48
N TRP A 118 -1.48 -8.97 -10.29
CA TRP A 118 -2.50 -7.94 -10.04
C TRP A 118 -3.88 -8.54 -9.78
N SER A 119 -4.29 -9.54 -10.56
CA SER A 119 -5.59 -10.22 -10.40
C SER A 119 -5.83 -10.87 -9.03
N GLU A 120 -4.78 -11.13 -8.24
CA GLU A 120 -4.92 -11.59 -6.85
C GLU A 120 -5.17 -10.40 -5.92
N LEU A 121 -4.38 -9.34 -6.06
CA LEU A 121 -4.49 -8.13 -5.25
C LEU A 121 -5.79 -7.38 -5.51
N GLU A 122 -6.26 -7.34 -6.75
CA GLU A 122 -7.52 -6.73 -7.14
C GLU A 122 -8.69 -7.33 -6.35
N LYS A 123 -8.75 -8.66 -6.21
CA LYS A 123 -9.79 -9.34 -5.42
C LYS A 123 -9.72 -8.98 -3.94
N ILE A 124 -8.50 -8.83 -3.40
CA ILE A 124 -8.30 -8.43 -2.00
C ILE A 124 -8.83 -7.01 -1.81
N LEU A 125 -8.45 -6.08 -2.70
CA LEU A 125 -8.89 -4.69 -2.68
C LEU A 125 -10.41 -4.57 -2.80
N GLU A 126 -11.04 -5.32 -3.72
CA GLU A 126 -12.49 -5.36 -3.87
C GLU A 126 -13.21 -5.87 -2.61
N SER A 127 -12.63 -6.87 -1.93
CA SER A 127 -13.22 -7.43 -0.71
C SER A 127 -13.08 -6.52 0.51
N ALA A 128 -12.15 -5.57 0.48
CA ALA A 128 -11.85 -4.67 1.58
C ALA A 128 -12.62 -3.34 1.52
N SER A 129 -13.33 -3.08 0.41
CA SER A 129 -14.02 -1.80 0.16
C SER A 129 -15.48 -1.74 0.59
#